data_AF-A0A9D4Q7V9-F1
#
_entry.id   AF-A0A9D4Q7V9-F1
#
_cell.length_a   1.000
_cell.length_b   1.000
_cell.length_c   1.000
_cell.angle_alpha   90.00
_cell.angle_beta   90.00
_cell.angle_gamma   90.00
#
_symmetry.space_group_name_H-M   'P 1'
#
loop_
_entity.id
_entity.type
_entity.pdbx_description
1 polymer ?
#
loop_
_entity_poly.entity_id
_entity_poly.type
_entity_poly.pdbx_seq_one_letter_code
_entity_poly.pdbx_strand_id
1 'polypeptide(L)'
;MHPQNDHERRRARAIALTKNHRDDPHAYYVDLAKYPHMKNAYAAAVLRASTGEITSAGSIRCKTPAQAEEYAIAFAMHTTGCHTILSDAKTAVINYSHDSVHPTTTRVLTALTQHGRMTNNVTIKWFPAHTGDLNEPDGPNRNEEADREAHALTRRGLPSLPLESEPATDPDSEDVNYAITQYGEVLQWYRTSRIKYPPPHRDLTRNKATTLRQLQARAIWTPVLAKHICPEIYHTDTCQRCGRARATQNHILWECLPPPPNTQNGQIPEEIDKKITSEEYETQRDTVRHDLGYQHAAKDTSKPTHRDKGTAILTGGGHTGSGNGDTITTRDLLQVLRERDRLLSTLLERLTVAGAAQPQPAPTFQVIPNLSQNITLGT
;
A
#
# COMPACT_ATOMS: atom_id res chain seq x y z
N MET A 1 -4.11 -4.32 -6.94
CA MET A 1 -3.01 -5.25 -6.60
C MET A 1 -1.90 -5.07 -7.64
N HIS A 2 -0.85 -4.34 -7.26
CA HIS A 2 0.17 -3.83 -8.18
C HIS A 2 1.08 -4.98 -8.69
N PRO A 3 1.45 -5.04 -9.99
CA PRO A 3 2.28 -6.11 -10.54
C PRO A 3 3.61 -6.29 -9.79
N GLN A 4 4.34 -5.19 -9.61
CA GLN A 4 5.67 -5.20 -8.98
C GLN A 4 5.62 -5.34 -7.44
N ASN A 5 4.75 -4.61 -6.75
CA ASN A 5 4.77 -4.55 -5.28
C ASN A 5 4.01 -5.71 -4.61
N ASP A 6 3.11 -6.37 -5.33
CA ASP A 6 2.20 -7.36 -4.75
C ASP A 6 2.39 -8.76 -5.35
N HIS A 7 3.60 -9.06 -5.84
CA HIS A 7 3.90 -10.30 -6.56
C HIS A 7 3.44 -11.56 -5.79
N GLU A 8 3.74 -11.66 -4.48
CA GLU A 8 3.30 -12.78 -3.65
C GLU A 8 1.78 -12.89 -3.53
N ARG A 9 1.09 -11.74 -3.38
CA ARG A 9 -0.38 -11.73 -3.29
C ARG A 9 -1.02 -12.08 -4.63
N ARG A 10 -0.45 -11.63 -5.75
CA ARG A 10 -0.87 -11.99 -7.11
C ARG A 10 -0.71 -13.48 -7.31
N ARG A 11 0.45 -14.03 -6.99
CA ARG A 11 0.72 -15.47 -7.07
C ARG A 11 -0.24 -16.28 -6.20
N ALA A 12 -0.44 -15.89 -4.94
CA ALA A 12 -1.37 -16.58 -4.03
C ALA A 12 -2.82 -16.55 -4.56
N ARG A 13 -3.27 -15.42 -5.12
CA ARG A 13 -4.59 -15.32 -5.75
C ARG A 13 -4.70 -16.21 -6.99
N ALA A 14 -3.69 -16.22 -7.86
CA ALA A 14 -3.66 -17.07 -9.04
C ALA A 14 -3.75 -18.56 -8.66
N ILE A 15 -2.95 -19.02 -7.69
CA ILE A 15 -3.03 -20.39 -7.14
C ILE A 15 -4.44 -20.69 -6.64
N ALA A 16 -5.04 -19.80 -5.85
CA ALA A 16 -6.37 -20.01 -5.30
C ALA A 16 -7.46 -20.10 -6.40
N LEU A 17 -7.38 -19.25 -7.43
CA LEU A 17 -8.33 -19.27 -8.55
C LEU A 17 -8.16 -20.54 -9.39
N THR A 18 -6.92 -20.92 -9.72
CA THR A 18 -6.64 -22.17 -10.43
C THR A 18 -7.21 -23.35 -9.67
N LYS A 19 -6.90 -23.48 -8.38
CA LYS A 19 -7.41 -24.55 -7.52
C LYS A 19 -8.93 -24.63 -7.50
N ASN A 20 -9.61 -23.48 -7.40
CA ASN A 20 -11.07 -23.43 -7.28
C ASN A 20 -11.80 -23.81 -8.57
N HIS A 21 -11.17 -23.64 -9.73
CA HIS A 21 -11.83 -23.77 -11.04
C HIS A 21 -11.24 -24.85 -11.95
N ARG A 22 -10.12 -25.47 -11.57
CA ARG A 22 -9.45 -26.52 -12.37
C ARG A 22 -10.32 -27.73 -12.68
N ASP A 23 -11.35 -27.98 -11.88
CA ASP A 23 -12.25 -29.14 -12.05
C ASP A 23 -13.66 -28.68 -12.48
N ASP A 24 -13.89 -27.37 -12.65
CA ASP A 24 -15.19 -26.81 -13.03
C ASP A 24 -15.35 -26.82 -14.57
N PRO A 25 -16.25 -27.66 -15.13
CA PRO A 25 -16.48 -27.69 -16.56
C PRO A 25 -17.17 -26.42 -17.07
N HIS A 26 -17.70 -25.58 -16.18
CA HIS A 26 -18.42 -24.34 -16.51
C HIS A 26 -17.57 -23.07 -16.30
N ALA A 27 -16.30 -23.23 -15.94
CA ALA A 27 -15.33 -22.15 -15.83
C ALA A 27 -14.46 -22.05 -17.08
N TYR A 28 -14.18 -20.81 -17.50
CA TYR A 28 -13.45 -20.51 -18.72
C TYR A 28 -12.41 -19.43 -18.50
N TYR A 29 -11.20 -19.64 -19.02
CA TYR A 29 -10.19 -18.61 -19.16
C TYR A 29 -10.37 -17.91 -20.49
N VAL A 30 -10.20 -16.59 -20.50
CA VAL A 30 -10.31 -15.80 -21.72
C VAL A 30 -9.16 -14.82 -21.82
N ASP A 31 -8.60 -14.74 -23.03
CA ASP A 31 -7.53 -13.82 -23.33
C ASP A 31 -7.58 -13.29 -24.77
N LEU A 32 -6.78 -12.26 -25.04
CA LEU A 32 -6.67 -11.56 -26.32
C LEU A 32 -5.23 -11.24 -26.68
N ALA A 33 -4.94 -11.36 -27.98
CA ALA A 33 -3.70 -10.86 -28.55
C ALA A 33 -3.97 -9.93 -29.73
N LYS A 34 -3.16 -8.88 -29.86
CA LYS A 34 -3.25 -7.94 -30.98
C LYS A 34 -2.59 -8.53 -32.23
N TYR A 35 -3.21 -8.34 -33.39
CA TYR A 35 -2.57 -8.72 -34.66
C TYR A 35 -1.36 -7.80 -34.94
N PRO A 36 -0.15 -8.35 -35.15
CA PRO A 36 1.05 -7.53 -35.34
C PRO A 36 0.98 -6.61 -36.57
N HIS A 37 0.34 -7.10 -37.64
CA HIS A 37 0.31 -6.47 -38.96
C HIS A 37 -1.04 -5.80 -39.29
N MET A 38 -2.01 -5.82 -38.36
CA MET A 38 -3.32 -5.20 -38.56
C MET A 38 -3.61 -4.19 -37.46
N LYS A 39 -3.85 -2.94 -37.86
CA LYS A 39 -4.26 -1.90 -36.91
C LYS A 39 -5.63 -2.23 -36.34
N ASN A 40 -5.78 -2.05 -35.02
CA ASN A 40 -7.06 -2.14 -34.32
C ASN A 40 -7.75 -3.50 -34.50
N ALA A 41 -6.99 -4.58 -34.61
CA ALA A 41 -7.51 -5.94 -34.71
C ALA A 41 -6.89 -6.83 -33.64
N TYR A 42 -7.72 -7.68 -33.04
CA TYR A 42 -7.34 -8.56 -31.94
C TYR A 42 -7.96 -9.95 -32.17
N ALA A 43 -7.27 -10.99 -31.71
CA ALA A 43 -7.75 -12.36 -31.68
C ALA A 43 -8.05 -12.73 -30.22
N ALA A 44 -9.20 -13.35 -29.98
CA ALA A 44 -9.62 -13.81 -28.66
C ALA A 44 -9.59 -15.35 -28.60
N ALA A 45 -9.11 -15.89 -27.49
CA ALA A 45 -9.15 -17.31 -27.17
C ALA A 45 -9.98 -17.55 -25.91
N VAL A 46 -10.84 -18.56 -25.93
CA VAL A 46 -11.62 -19.01 -24.77
C VAL A 46 -11.28 -20.47 -24.51
N LEU A 47 -10.71 -20.74 -23.35
CA LEU A 47 -10.27 -22.07 -22.93
C LEU A 47 -11.14 -22.57 -21.77
N ARG A 48 -11.54 -23.84 -21.80
CA ARG A 48 -12.20 -24.48 -20.67
C ARG A 48 -11.21 -24.72 -19.54
N ALA A 49 -11.53 -24.28 -18.32
CA ALA A 49 -10.64 -24.43 -17.17
C ALA A 49 -10.29 -25.90 -16.88
N SER A 50 -11.28 -26.80 -16.99
CA SER A 50 -11.10 -28.20 -16.64
C SER A 50 -10.22 -29.01 -17.58
N THR A 51 -10.25 -28.70 -18.89
CA THR A 51 -9.53 -29.49 -19.90
C THR A 51 -8.37 -28.74 -20.54
N GLY A 52 -8.37 -27.40 -20.49
CA GLY A 52 -7.47 -26.56 -21.30
C GLY A 52 -7.85 -26.52 -22.78
N GLU A 53 -8.99 -27.11 -23.17
CA GLU A 53 -9.43 -27.12 -24.57
C GLU A 53 -9.94 -25.74 -24.99
N ILE A 54 -9.55 -25.29 -26.18
CA ILE A 54 -10.09 -24.07 -26.81
C ILE A 54 -11.54 -24.35 -27.22
N THR A 55 -12.50 -23.74 -26.51
CA THR A 55 -13.92 -23.91 -26.81
C THR A 55 -14.44 -22.90 -27.82
N SER A 56 -13.78 -21.75 -27.94
CA SER A 56 -14.13 -20.73 -28.92
C SER A 56 -12.92 -19.85 -29.22
N ALA A 57 -12.84 -19.41 -30.47
CA ALA A 57 -11.83 -18.48 -30.94
C ALA A 57 -12.48 -17.50 -31.92
N GLY A 58 -12.03 -16.25 -31.91
CA GLY A 58 -12.60 -15.22 -32.78
C GLY A 58 -11.69 -14.02 -32.94
N SER A 59 -12.11 -13.07 -33.76
CA SER A 59 -11.38 -11.82 -33.98
C SER A 59 -12.33 -10.63 -33.88
N ILE A 60 -11.84 -9.51 -33.36
CA ILE A 60 -12.57 -8.25 -33.31
C ILE A 60 -11.71 -7.11 -33.84
N ARG A 61 -12.37 -6.12 -34.46
CA ARG A 61 -11.76 -4.81 -34.72
C ARG A 61 -12.27 -3.76 -33.74
N CYS A 62 -11.37 -3.13 -33.00
CA CYS A 62 -11.68 -2.11 -31.99
C CYS A 62 -10.51 -1.15 -31.79
N LYS A 63 -10.81 0.05 -31.29
CA LYS A 63 -9.82 1.14 -31.21
C LYS A 63 -8.87 1.02 -30.02
N THR A 64 -9.31 0.35 -28.95
CA THR A 64 -8.58 0.25 -27.68
C THR A 64 -8.49 -1.21 -27.23
N PRO A 65 -7.41 -1.61 -26.54
CA PRO A 65 -7.29 -2.94 -25.93
C PRO A 65 -8.41 -3.22 -24.93
N ALA A 66 -8.75 -2.25 -24.06
CA ALA A 66 -9.85 -2.40 -23.09
C ALA A 66 -11.20 -2.75 -23.76
N GLN A 67 -11.51 -2.16 -24.93
CA GLN A 67 -12.70 -2.52 -25.68
C GLN A 67 -12.63 -3.95 -26.23
N ALA A 68 -11.43 -4.40 -26.65
CA ALA A 68 -11.20 -5.78 -27.08
C ALA A 68 -11.43 -6.74 -25.92
N GLU A 69 -10.83 -6.46 -24.76
CA GLU A 69 -10.90 -7.23 -23.51
C GLU A 69 -12.34 -7.43 -23.05
N GLU A 70 -13.13 -6.35 -23.03
CA GLU A 70 -14.54 -6.44 -22.72
C GLU A 70 -15.31 -7.35 -23.68
N TYR A 71 -15.00 -7.26 -24.98
CA TYR A 71 -15.59 -8.12 -25.99
C TYR A 71 -15.22 -9.58 -25.77
N ALA A 72 -13.98 -9.91 -25.43
CA ALA A 72 -13.60 -11.30 -25.21
C ALA A 72 -14.35 -11.92 -24.02
N ILE A 73 -14.55 -11.16 -22.94
CA ILE A 73 -15.43 -11.59 -21.83
C ILE A 73 -16.85 -11.86 -22.35
N ALA A 74 -17.44 -10.95 -23.13
CA ALA A 74 -18.78 -11.17 -23.73
C ALA A 74 -18.79 -12.36 -24.69
N PHE A 75 -17.70 -12.60 -25.42
CA PHE A 75 -17.54 -13.71 -26.33
C PHE A 75 -17.50 -15.05 -25.59
N ALA A 76 -16.81 -15.12 -24.45
CA ALA A 76 -16.82 -16.29 -23.58
C ALA A 76 -18.23 -16.61 -23.04
N MET A 77 -19.05 -15.58 -22.73
CA MET A 77 -20.45 -15.76 -22.31
C MET A 77 -21.33 -16.44 -23.37
N HIS A 78 -20.94 -16.43 -24.65
CA HIS A 78 -21.64 -17.18 -25.69
C HIS A 78 -21.51 -18.70 -25.52
N THR A 79 -20.49 -19.16 -24.78
CA THR A 79 -20.26 -20.59 -24.57
C THR A 79 -21.40 -21.18 -23.74
N THR A 80 -22.01 -22.23 -24.28
CA THR A 80 -23.16 -22.87 -23.63
C THR A 80 -22.74 -23.47 -22.29
N GLY A 81 -23.49 -23.15 -21.23
CA GLY A 81 -23.18 -23.59 -19.88
C GLY A 81 -22.04 -22.82 -19.21
N CYS A 82 -21.66 -21.64 -19.69
CA CYS A 82 -20.72 -20.77 -18.99
C CYS A 82 -21.32 -20.26 -17.67
N HIS A 83 -20.60 -20.45 -16.56
CA HIS A 83 -20.95 -19.90 -15.24
C HIS A 83 -19.86 -19.00 -14.68
N THR A 84 -18.59 -19.28 -14.99
CA THR A 84 -17.46 -18.49 -14.52
C THR A 84 -16.54 -18.11 -15.67
N ILE A 85 -16.14 -16.84 -15.73
CA ILE A 85 -15.12 -16.34 -16.65
C ILE A 85 -13.95 -15.79 -15.82
N LEU A 86 -12.74 -16.27 -16.12
CA LEU A 86 -11.47 -15.84 -15.56
C LEU A 86 -10.74 -15.03 -16.63
N SER A 87 -10.46 -13.77 -16.33
CA SER A 87 -9.77 -12.85 -17.24
C SER A 87 -8.80 -11.99 -16.45
N ASP A 88 -7.64 -11.72 -17.03
CA ASP A 88 -6.62 -10.87 -16.42
C ASP A 88 -6.70 -9.39 -16.80
N ALA A 89 -7.56 -9.07 -17.77
CA ALA A 89 -7.99 -7.75 -18.18
C ALA A 89 -8.71 -6.99 -17.06
N LYS A 90 -7.94 -6.47 -16.10
CA LYS A 90 -8.45 -5.82 -14.90
C LYS A 90 -9.41 -4.66 -15.20
N THR A 91 -9.09 -3.85 -16.21
CA THR A 91 -9.92 -2.71 -16.63
C THR A 91 -11.28 -3.18 -17.13
N ALA A 92 -11.31 -4.22 -17.97
CA ALA A 92 -12.57 -4.78 -18.45
C ALA A 92 -13.41 -5.35 -17.31
N VAL A 93 -12.82 -6.12 -16.39
CA VAL A 93 -13.54 -6.66 -15.22
C VAL A 93 -14.17 -5.55 -14.36
N ILE A 94 -13.42 -4.45 -14.15
CA ILE A 94 -13.93 -3.26 -13.44
C ILE A 94 -15.09 -2.61 -14.21
N ASN A 95 -14.97 -2.45 -15.53
CA ASN A 95 -16.04 -1.86 -16.35
C ASN A 95 -17.33 -2.69 -16.30
N TYR A 96 -17.22 -4.03 -16.31
CA TYR A 96 -18.37 -4.91 -16.08
C TYR A 96 -18.99 -4.70 -14.69
N SER A 97 -18.17 -4.51 -13.64
CA SER A 97 -18.68 -4.27 -12.28
C SER A 97 -19.43 -2.95 -12.11
N HIS A 98 -19.19 -1.99 -13.00
CA HIS A 98 -19.78 -0.65 -12.96
C HIS A 98 -20.88 -0.45 -14.02
N ASP A 99 -21.28 -1.50 -14.73
CA ASP A 99 -22.20 -1.42 -15.88
C ASP A 99 -21.74 -0.40 -16.94
N SER A 100 -20.43 -0.20 -17.07
CA SER A 100 -19.81 0.84 -17.90
C SER A 100 -19.04 0.29 -19.09
N VAL A 101 -19.43 -0.90 -19.58
CA VAL A 101 -18.82 -1.54 -20.75
C VAL A 101 -19.09 -0.74 -22.03
N HIS A 102 -18.18 -0.84 -22.99
CA HIS A 102 -18.25 -0.13 -24.25
C HIS A 102 -19.52 -0.51 -25.05
N PRO A 103 -20.15 0.42 -25.80
CA PRO A 103 -21.38 0.15 -26.55
C PRO A 103 -21.32 -1.04 -27.51
N THR A 104 -20.14 -1.32 -28.08
CA THR A 104 -19.91 -2.51 -28.92
C THR A 104 -20.13 -3.81 -28.12
N THR A 105 -19.59 -3.88 -26.90
CA THR A 105 -19.77 -5.00 -25.98
C THR A 105 -21.24 -5.11 -25.56
N THR A 106 -21.88 -3.99 -25.22
CA THR A 106 -23.32 -3.94 -24.88
C THR A 106 -24.19 -4.54 -25.99
N ARG A 107 -23.88 -4.27 -27.26
CA ARG A 107 -24.61 -4.84 -28.40
C ARG A 107 -24.48 -6.37 -28.46
N VAL A 108 -23.29 -6.91 -28.18
CA VAL A 108 -23.07 -8.36 -28.12
C VAL A 108 -23.88 -8.96 -26.98
N LEU A 109 -23.80 -8.40 -25.77
CA LEU A 109 -24.56 -8.86 -24.61
C LEU A 109 -26.08 -8.81 -24.85
N THR A 110 -26.55 -7.75 -25.50
CA THR A 110 -27.96 -7.60 -25.88
C THR A 110 -28.38 -8.69 -26.87
N ALA A 111 -27.57 -8.97 -27.89
CA ALA A 111 -27.84 -10.04 -28.85
C ALA A 111 -27.84 -11.42 -28.17
N LEU A 112 -26.89 -11.70 -27.27
CA LEU A 112 -26.85 -12.94 -26.50
C LEU A 112 -28.12 -13.14 -25.66
N THR A 113 -28.63 -12.05 -25.07
CA THR A 113 -29.86 -12.06 -24.28
C THR A 113 -31.09 -12.29 -25.18
N GLN A 114 -31.20 -11.55 -26.29
CA GLN A 114 -32.30 -11.67 -27.24
C GLN A 114 -32.40 -13.06 -27.87
N HIS A 115 -31.27 -13.70 -28.14
CA HIS A 115 -31.21 -15.05 -28.70
C HIS A 115 -31.33 -16.15 -27.63
N GLY A 116 -31.59 -15.81 -26.36
CA GLY A 116 -31.69 -16.78 -25.27
C GLY A 116 -30.41 -17.59 -25.05
N ARG A 117 -29.26 -17.03 -25.42
CA ARG A 117 -27.94 -17.68 -25.29
C ARG A 117 -27.31 -17.41 -23.93
N MET A 118 -27.66 -16.29 -23.30
CA MET A 118 -27.31 -16.00 -21.92
C MET A 118 -28.39 -16.59 -21.00
N THR A 119 -28.21 -17.86 -20.63
CA THR A 119 -29.20 -18.64 -19.86
C THR A 119 -28.91 -18.66 -18.36
N ASN A 120 -27.68 -18.37 -17.97
CA ASN A 120 -27.21 -18.49 -16.59
C ASN A 120 -26.58 -17.18 -16.11
N ASN A 121 -26.58 -16.98 -14.78
CA ASN A 121 -25.80 -15.91 -14.16
C ASN A 121 -24.32 -16.21 -14.31
N VAL A 122 -23.60 -15.34 -15.02
CA VAL A 122 -22.16 -15.49 -15.25
C VAL A 122 -21.40 -14.66 -14.21
N THR A 123 -20.45 -15.30 -13.52
CA THR A 123 -19.52 -14.67 -12.59
C THR A 123 -18.22 -14.35 -13.30
N ILE A 124 -17.84 -13.08 -13.35
CA ILE A 124 -16.55 -12.65 -13.91
C ILE A 124 -15.56 -12.47 -12.76
N LYS A 125 -14.39 -13.10 -12.85
CA LYS A 125 -13.32 -13.04 -11.84
C LYS A 125 -12.03 -12.54 -12.46
N TRP A 126 -11.45 -11.53 -11.84
CA TRP A 126 -10.12 -11.05 -12.22
C TRP A 126 -9.03 -12.06 -11.80
N PHE A 127 -8.26 -12.53 -12.78
CA PHE A 127 -7.08 -13.38 -12.64
C PHE A 127 -5.80 -12.54 -12.78
N PRO A 128 -4.75 -12.73 -11.97
CA PRO A 128 -3.53 -11.95 -12.15
C PRO A 128 -2.71 -12.43 -13.38
N ALA A 129 -2.45 -11.53 -14.34
CA ALA A 129 -1.56 -11.80 -15.48
C ALA A 129 -0.11 -12.11 -15.04
N HIS A 130 0.60 -12.84 -15.91
CA HIS A 130 2.06 -13.10 -15.85
C HIS A 130 2.54 -13.65 -14.51
N THR A 131 1.75 -14.52 -13.89
CA THR A 131 2.17 -15.20 -12.65
C THR A 131 3.07 -16.40 -12.90
N GLY A 132 3.38 -16.68 -14.17
CA GLY A 132 4.26 -17.77 -14.58
C GLY A 132 3.70 -19.13 -14.19
N ASP A 133 4.61 -20.09 -14.01
CA ASP A 133 4.26 -21.45 -13.63
C ASP A 133 3.72 -21.51 -12.20
N LEU A 134 2.44 -21.83 -12.11
CA LEU A 134 1.77 -22.19 -10.87
C LEU A 134 2.09 -23.68 -10.62
N ASN A 135 3.19 -23.93 -9.90
CA ASN A 135 3.65 -25.30 -9.63
C ASN A 135 2.55 -26.18 -8.99
N GLU A 136 2.57 -27.46 -9.38
CA GLU A 136 1.75 -28.56 -8.85
C GLU A 136 1.78 -28.62 -7.31
N PRO A 137 0.65 -28.96 -6.65
CA PRO A 137 -0.42 -29.84 -7.13
C PRO A 137 -1.71 -29.15 -7.61
N ASP A 138 -1.73 -27.83 -7.75
CA ASP A 138 -2.98 -27.08 -7.93
C ASP A 138 -3.49 -26.99 -9.38
N GLY A 139 -2.70 -27.42 -10.38
CA GLY A 139 -3.06 -27.50 -11.79
C GLY A 139 -2.34 -26.46 -12.66
N PRO A 140 -2.33 -26.63 -14.00
CA PRO A 140 -1.62 -25.73 -14.91
C PRO A 140 -2.23 -24.32 -14.93
N ASN A 141 -1.40 -23.31 -15.17
CA ASN A 141 -1.85 -21.93 -15.33
C ASN A 141 -2.51 -21.74 -16.70
N ARG A 142 -3.80 -22.03 -16.78
CA ARG A 142 -4.59 -21.91 -18.01
C ARG A 142 -4.75 -20.46 -18.50
N ASN A 143 -4.44 -19.45 -17.69
CA ASN A 143 -4.39 -18.05 -18.15
C ASN A 143 -3.25 -17.85 -19.16
N GLU A 144 -2.05 -18.32 -18.85
CA GLU A 144 -0.87 -18.25 -19.76
C GLU A 144 -1.06 -19.13 -21.00
N GLU A 145 -1.88 -20.17 -20.92
CA GLU A 145 -2.26 -20.96 -22.09
C GLU A 145 -3.26 -20.20 -22.98
N ALA A 146 -4.22 -19.49 -22.39
CA ALA A 146 -5.17 -18.66 -23.13
C ALA A 146 -4.45 -17.52 -23.86
N ASP A 147 -3.49 -16.86 -23.21
CA ASP A 147 -2.58 -15.87 -23.80
C ASP A 147 -1.87 -16.43 -25.03
N ARG A 148 -1.19 -17.56 -24.84
CA ARG A 148 -0.42 -18.23 -25.89
C ARG A 148 -1.29 -18.62 -27.08
N GLU A 149 -2.50 -19.11 -26.83
CA GLU A 149 -3.46 -19.47 -27.88
C GLU A 149 -4.02 -18.24 -28.62
N ALA A 150 -4.29 -17.15 -27.89
CA ALA A 150 -4.66 -15.87 -28.49
C ALA A 150 -3.53 -15.37 -29.42
N HIS A 151 -2.29 -15.41 -28.96
CA HIS A 151 -1.12 -15.07 -29.78
C HIS A 151 -0.95 -16.02 -30.97
N ALA A 152 -1.19 -17.32 -30.82
CA ALA A 152 -1.16 -18.28 -31.91
C ALA A 152 -2.24 -17.98 -32.98
N LEU A 153 -3.44 -17.55 -32.56
CA LEU A 153 -4.51 -17.14 -33.47
C LEU A 153 -4.14 -15.94 -34.35
N THR A 154 -3.32 -15.01 -33.85
CA THR A 154 -2.86 -13.85 -34.66
C THR A 154 -1.92 -14.24 -35.80
N ARG A 155 -1.36 -15.45 -35.74
CA ARG A 155 -0.36 -15.98 -36.69
C ARG A 155 -0.95 -16.97 -37.70
N ARG A 156 -2.23 -17.35 -37.59
CA ARG A 156 -2.87 -18.29 -38.53
C ARG A 156 -2.97 -17.68 -39.92
N GLY A 157 -2.42 -18.37 -40.92
CA GLY A 157 -2.50 -17.96 -42.34
C GLY A 157 -1.33 -17.10 -42.85
N LEU A 158 -0.33 -16.81 -42.02
CA LEU A 158 0.94 -16.27 -42.49
C LEU A 158 1.78 -17.42 -43.11
N PRO A 159 2.43 -17.20 -44.28
CA PRO A 159 3.48 -18.10 -44.74
C PRO A 159 4.51 -18.26 -43.62
N SER A 160 5.11 -19.45 -43.49
CA SER A 160 6.20 -19.73 -42.56
C SER A 160 7.40 -18.82 -42.87
N LEU A 161 7.32 -17.55 -42.46
CA LEU A 161 8.47 -16.68 -42.42
C LEU A 161 9.40 -17.25 -41.35
N PRO A 162 10.73 -17.23 -41.59
CA PRO A 162 11.69 -17.62 -40.58
C PRO A 162 11.39 -16.89 -39.28
N LEU A 163 11.76 -17.51 -38.17
CA LEU A 163 11.69 -17.00 -36.80
C LEU A 163 12.61 -15.76 -36.64
N GLU A 164 12.48 -14.76 -37.50
CA GLU A 164 13.08 -13.45 -37.34
C GLU A 164 12.31 -12.78 -36.22
N SER A 165 12.84 -12.98 -35.02
CA SER A 165 12.55 -12.26 -33.78
C SER A 165 11.12 -11.77 -33.69
N GLU A 166 10.31 -12.46 -32.88
CA GLU A 166 9.19 -11.87 -32.15
C GLU A 166 9.42 -10.36 -32.08
N PRO A 167 8.58 -9.50 -32.71
CA PRO A 167 8.81 -8.06 -32.65
C PRO A 167 8.96 -7.80 -31.18
N ALA A 168 10.17 -7.43 -30.74
CA ALA A 168 10.55 -7.48 -29.35
C ALA A 168 9.39 -6.82 -28.61
N THR A 169 8.56 -7.67 -27.97
CA THR A 169 7.57 -7.15 -27.06
C THR A 169 8.51 -6.64 -26.04
N ASP A 170 8.77 -5.33 -26.09
CA ASP A 170 9.63 -4.66 -25.15
C ASP A 170 9.15 -5.26 -23.83
N PRO A 171 9.99 -6.02 -23.10
CA PRO A 171 9.50 -6.75 -21.93
C PRO A 171 8.87 -5.79 -20.91
N ASP A 172 9.11 -4.48 -21.11
CA ASP A 172 8.47 -3.37 -20.44
C ASP A 172 7.14 -2.89 -21.08
N SER A 173 6.83 -3.08 -22.37
CA SER A 173 5.68 -2.44 -23.06
C SER A 173 4.28 -2.85 -22.58
N GLU A 174 4.08 -4.09 -22.12
CA GLU A 174 2.80 -4.54 -21.55
C GLU A 174 2.68 -4.12 -20.06
N ASP A 175 3.81 -4.06 -19.34
CA ASP A 175 3.88 -3.68 -17.92
C ASP A 175 3.88 -2.15 -17.69
N VAL A 176 4.32 -1.35 -18.68
CA VAL A 176 4.29 0.13 -18.66
C VAL A 176 2.85 0.66 -18.65
N ASN A 177 1.87 -0.16 -19.05
CA ASN A 177 0.46 0.23 -19.12
C ASN A 177 -0.42 -0.44 -18.06
N TYR A 178 0.15 -0.83 -16.90
CA TYR A 178 -0.66 -1.08 -15.70
C TYR A 178 -1.37 0.22 -15.30
N ALA A 179 -2.54 0.46 -15.87
CA ALA A 179 -3.33 1.63 -15.58
C ALA A 179 -3.78 1.56 -14.11
N ILE A 180 -3.16 2.39 -13.27
CA ILE A 180 -3.60 2.60 -11.90
C ILE A 180 -4.88 3.43 -11.95
N THR A 181 -6.01 2.76 -12.15
CA THR A 181 -7.31 3.42 -12.41
C THR A 181 -8.06 3.78 -11.14
N GLN A 182 -7.81 3.08 -10.04
CA GLN A 182 -8.54 3.28 -8.78
C GLN A 182 -7.81 4.23 -7.83
N TYR A 183 -8.56 5.13 -7.19
CA TYR A 183 -8.03 6.09 -6.21
C TYR A 183 -7.19 5.43 -5.11
N GLY A 184 -7.66 4.29 -4.57
CA GLY A 184 -6.94 3.54 -3.54
C GLY A 184 -5.59 3.01 -4.01
N GLU A 185 -5.48 2.60 -5.28
CA GLU A 185 -4.23 2.12 -5.87
C GLU A 185 -3.27 3.26 -6.19
N VAL A 186 -3.81 4.43 -6.60
CA VAL A 186 -3.02 5.66 -6.75
C VAL A 186 -2.40 6.07 -5.41
N LEU A 187 -3.21 6.08 -4.34
CA LEU A 187 -2.70 6.35 -3.00
C LEU A 187 -1.68 5.31 -2.55
N GLN A 188 -1.93 4.03 -2.81
CA GLN A 188 -1.00 2.97 -2.45
C GLN A 188 0.33 3.13 -3.20
N TRP A 189 0.30 3.43 -4.49
CA TRP A 189 1.48 3.74 -5.29
C TRP A 189 2.23 4.94 -4.70
N TYR A 190 1.56 6.06 -4.42
CA TYR A 190 2.22 7.20 -3.78
C TYR A 190 2.81 6.86 -2.42
N ARG A 191 2.14 6.02 -1.62
CA ARG A 191 2.67 5.56 -0.33
C ARG A 191 3.93 4.74 -0.56
N THR A 192 3.85 3.65 -1.33
CA THR A 192 4.98 2.73 -1.56
C THR A 192 6.16 3.42 -2.24
N SER A 193 5.92 4.24 -3.24
CA SER A 193 6.96 4.97 -3.97
C SER A 193 7.65 6.06 -3.13
N ARG A 194 7.04 6.48 -2.01
CA ARG A 194 7.62 7.44 -1.06
C ARG A 194 8.18 6.79 0.21
N ILE A 195 8.10 5.46 0.33
CA ILE A 195 8.72 4.76 1.47
C ILE A 195 10.24 4.89 1.32
N LYS A 196 10.84 5.70 2.21
CA LYS A 196 12.31 5.82 2.32
C LYS A 196 12.90 4.90 3.39
N TYR A 197 12.11 4.59 4.42
CA TYR A 197 12.55 3.81 5.57
C TYR A 197 11.67 2.58 5.75
N PRO A 198 12.25 1.42 6.10
CA PRO A 198 11.50 0.19 6.24
C PRO A 198 10.45 0.28 7.34
N PRO A 199 9.39 -0.53 7.27
CA PRO A 199 8.45 -0.66 8.37
C PRO A 199 9.12 -1.28 9.61
N PRO A 200 8.57 -1.02 10.81
CA PRO A 200 8.98 -1.73 12.01
C PRO A 200 8.75 -3.24 11.84
N HIS A 201 9.72 -4.03 12.27
CA HIS A 201 9.62 -5.48 12.29
C HIS A 201 8.42 -5.93 13.13
N ARG A 202 7.75 -7.02 12.70
CA ARG A 202 6.53 -7.54 13.36
C ARG A 202 6.71 -7.87 14.84
N ASP A 203 7.92 -8.28 15.23
CA ASP A 203 8.25 -8.66 16.61
C ASP A 203 8.61 -7.46 17.50
N LEU A 204 8.64 -6.26 16.93
CA LEU A 204 8.90 -5.03 17.67
C LEU A 204 7.62 -4.57 18.38
N THR A 205 7.65 -4.47 19.71
CA THR A 205 6.51 -3.96 20.49
C THR A 205 6.06 -2.58 19.99
N ARG A 206 4.77 -2.25 20.08
CA ARG A 206 4.19 -0.97 19.61
C ARG A 206 5.01 0.26 20.02
N ASN A 207 5.41 0.35 21.29
CA ASN A 207 6.20 1.50 21.79
C ASN A 207 7.55 1.62 21.09
N LYS A 208 8.28 0.51 20.93
CA LYS A 208 9.56 0.47 20.21
C LYS A 208 9.39 0.79 18.72
N ALA A 209 8.31 0.33 18.10
CA ALA A 209 7.96 0.67 16.73
C ALA A 209 7.69 2.17 16.56
N THR A 210 6.99 2.80 17.52
CA THR A 210 6.81 4.26 17.53
C THR A 210 8.14 4.99 17.68
N THR A 211 9.01 4.58 18.59
CA THR A 211 10.36 5.16 18.73
C THR A 211 11.18 5.03 17.46
N LEU A 212 11.15 3.86 16.80
CA LEU A 212 11.83 3.66 15.52
C LEU A 212 11.30 4.62 14.45
N ARG A 213 9.97 4.82 14.37
CA ARG A 213 9.37 5.79 13.44
C ARG A 213 9.81 7.22 13.73
N GLN A 214 9.89 7.61 15.00
CA GLN A 214 10.39 8.93 15.40
C GLN A 214 11.86 9.10 15.01
N LEU A 215 12.68 8.07 15.18
CA LEU A 215 14.08 8.07 14.75
C LEU A 215 14.21 8.25 13.24
N GLN A 216 13.47 7.46 12.45
CA GLN A 216 13.42 7.53 10.99
C GLN A 216 12.94 8.89 10.49
N ALA A 217 11.92 9.47 11.13
CA ALA A 217 11.36 10.77 10.79
C ALA A 217 12.15 11.97 11.34
N ARG A 218 13.26 11.72 12.07
CA ARG A 218 14.04 12.73 12.80
C ARG A 218 13.22 13.58 13.77
N ALA A 219 12.25 12.95 14.41
CA ALA A 219 11.24 13.58 15.26
C ALA A 219 11.30 13.08 16.72
N ILE A 220 12.46 12.58 17.18
CA ILE A 220 12.63 12.29 18.61
C ILE A 220 12.67 13.57 19.42
N TRP A 221 12.27 13.49 20.68
CA TRP A 221 12.30 14.63 21.59
C TRP A 221 13.73 15.09 21.85
N THR A 222 14.06 16.29 21.40
CA THR A 222 15.37 16.94 21.56
C THR A 222 15.19 18.37 22.05
N PRO A 223 16.15 19.03 22.71
CA PRO A 223 16.02 20.44 23.10
C PRO A 223 15.69 21.35 21.92
N VAL A 224 16.27 21.07 20.74
CA VAL A 224 15.94 21.79 19.49
C VAL A 224 14.47 21.62 19.11
N LEU A 225 13.94 20.39 19.16
CA LEU A 225 12.54 20.13 18.88
C LEU A 225 11.61 20.71 19.96
N ALA A 226 12.02 20.62 21.22
CA ALA A 226 11.28 21.08 22.39
C ALA A 226 11.09 22.61 22.36
N LYS A 227 12.15 23.38 22.09
CA LYS A 227 12.05 24.82 21.89
C LYS A 227 11.22 25.20 20.67
N HIS A 228 11.30 24.41 19.59
CA HIS A 228 10.49 24.68 18.40
C HIS A 228 8.99 24.46 18.65
N ILE A 229 8.63 23.42 19.40
CA ILE A 229 7.22 23.07 19.69
C ILE A 229 6.65 23.91 20.84
N CYS A 230 7.42 24.13 21.90
CA CYS A 230 7.01 24.81 23.13
C CYS A 230 8.08 25.83 23.59
N PRO A 231 8.29 26.93 22.83
CA PRO A 231 9.31 27.95 23.14
C PRO A 231 9.09 28.65 24.49
N GLU A 232 7.85 28.67 24.97
CA GLU A 232 7.43 29.24 26.26
C GLU A 232 7.86 28.41 27.47
N ILE A 233 8.15 27.12 27.28
CA ILE A 233 8.63 26.22 28.34
C ILE A 233 10.13 25.92 28.16
N TYR A 234 10.58 25.75 26.91
CA TYR A 234 11.94 25.35 26.59
C TYR A 234 12.68 26.49 25.88
N HIS A 235 13.37 27.33 26.65
CA HIS A 235 14.00 28.53 26.10
C HIS A 235 15.35 28.27 25.40
N THR A 236 15.99 27.14 25.70
CA THR A 236 17.36 26.83 25.24
C THR A 236 17.41 25.57 24.39
N ASP A 237 18.17 25.64 23.30
CA ASP A 237 18.50 24.48 22.46
C ASP A 237 19.76 23.74 22.94
N THR A 238 20.28 24.13 24.10
CA THR A 238 21.55 23.67 24.62
C THR A 238 21.45 22.23 25.10
N CYS A 239 22.50 21.46 24.83
CA CYS A 239 22.62 20.11 25.35
C CYS A 239 22.93 20.16 26.85
N GLN A 240 22.02 19.68 27.67
CA GLN A 240 22.19 19.66 29.14
C GLN A 240 23.32 18.74 29.62
N ARG A 241 23.85 17.87 28.74
CA ARG A 241 24.95 16.96 29.07
C ARG A 241 26.33 17.52 28.79
N CYS A 242 26.51 18.19 27.64
CA CYS A 242 27.82 18.65 27.18
C CYS A 242 27.91 20.17 26.97
N GLY A 243 26.80 20.91 27.18
CA GLY A 243 26.74 22.36 27.02
C GLY A 243 26.73 22.87 25.58
N ARG A 244 26.74 21.99 24.56
CA ARG A 244 26.73 22.43 23.15
C ARG A 244 25.47 23.21 22.82
N ALA A 245 25.63 24.32 22.09
CA ALA A 245 24.56 25.28 21.80
C ALA A 245 23.35 24.72 21.03
N ARG A 246 23.52 23.64 20.25
CA ARG A 246 22.44 23.02 19.47
C ARG A 246 22.40 21.52 19.66
N ALA A 247 21.46 21.06 20.48
CA ALA A 247 21.20 19.65 20.74
C ALA A 247 20.20 19.06 19.74
N THR A 248 20.67 18.78 18.53
CA THR A 248 19.89 18.05 17.52
C THR A 248 19.82 16.55 17.84
N GLN A 249 18.97 15.80 17.14
CA GLN A 249 18.92 14.33 17.25
C GLN A 249 20.30 13.70 16.99
N ASN A 250 21.02 14.17 15.96
CA ASN A 250 22.36 13.68 15.66
C ASN A 250 23.32 13.94 16.82
N HIS A 251 23.27 15.16 17.35
CA HIS A 251 24.12 15.51 18.47
C HIS A 251 23.85 14.64 19.69
N ILE A 252 22.57 14.52 20.08
CA ILE A 252 22.12 13.81 21.27
C ILE A 252 22.52 12.33 21.23
N LEU A 253 22.25 11.67 20.12
CA LEU A 253 22.47 10.24 20.02
C LEU A 253 23.93 9.92 19.73
N TRP A 254 24.65 10.75 18.96
CA TRP A 254 25.88 10.29 18.30
C TRP A 254 27.10 11.19 18.48
N GLU A 255 26.94 12.48 18.80
CA GLU A 255 28.08 13.43 18.90
C GLU A 255 28.30 13.98 20.31
N CYS A 256 27.40 13.70 21.25
CA CYS A 256 27.47 14.26 22.60
C CYS A 256 28.60 13.59 23.41
N LEU A 257 29.47 14.40 24.01
CA LEU A 257 30.54 13.95 24.91
C LEU A 257 30.28 14.43 26.35
N PRO A 258 30.39 13.56 27.37
CA PRO A 258 30.73 12.13 27.27
C PRO A 258 29.62 11.35 26.55
N PRO A 259 29.98 10.28 25.80
CA PRO A 259 29.02 9.48 25.03
C PRO A 259 27.90 8.97 25.93
N PRO A 260 26.71 8.64 25.37
CA PRO A 260 25.71 7.90 26.12
C PRO A 260 26.32 6.68 26.83
N PRO A 261 25.82 6.31 28.03
CA PRO A 261 26.22 5.04 28.63
C PRO A 261 25.97 3.91 27.59
N ASN A 262 27.02 3.14 27.30
CA ASN A 262 27.12 2.08 26.27
C ASN A 262 27.58 2.47 24.85
N THR A 263 28.06 3.69 24.59
CA THR A 263 28.66 4.05 23.28
C THR A 263 30.19 4.16 23.42
N GLN A 264 30.94 3.17 22.91
CA GLN A 264 32.40 3.22 22.91
C GLN A 264 32.89 4.14 21.78
N ASN A 265 33.65 5.16 22.15
CA ASN A 265 34.51 6.04 21.34
C ASN A 265 33.84 6.92 20.27
N GLY A 266 34.08 8.23 20.39
CA GLY A 266 33.51 9.32 19.60
C GLY A 266 33.99 9.40 18.15
N GLN A 267 33.54 8.48 17.32
CA GLN A 267 33.39 8.68 15.88
C GLN A 267 31.91 8.48 15.54
N ILE A 268 31.34 9.41 14.76
CA ILE A 268 30.00 9.27 14.19
C ILE A 268 30.03 8.02 13.30
N PRO A 269 29.28 6.94 13.61
CA PRO A 269 29.34 5.74 12.76
C PRO A 269 28.72 6.04 11.40
N GLU A 270 29.47 5.80 10.33
CA GLU A 270 29.03 5.77 8.92
C GLU A 270 27.88 4.75 8.70
N GLU A 271 27.58 3.93 9.71
CA GLU A 271 26.56 2.89 9.74
C GLU A 271 25.18 3.34 10.27
N ILE A 272 24.99 4.58 10.73
CA ILE A 272 23.72 5.00 11.37
C ILE A 272 22.55 5.02 10.38
N ASP A 273 22.76 5.62 9.20
CA ASP A 273 21.73 5.61 8.16
C ASP A 273 21.39 4.17 7.77
N LYS A 274 22.40 3.27 7.72
CA LYS A 274 22.20 1.83 7.49
C LYS A 274 21.38 1.16 8.58
N LYS A 275 21.53 1.56 9.85
CA LYS A 275 20.78 1.00 10.99
C LYS A 275 19.30 1.42 10.98
N ILE A 276 18.99 2.69 10.68
CA ILE A 276 17.59 3.15 10.59
C ILE A 276 16.89 2.72 9.30
N THR A 277 17.65 2.36 8.27
CA THR A 277 17.16 1.74 7.03
C THR A 277 17.17 0.21 7.06
N SER A 278 17.55 -0.42 8.17
CA SER A 278 17.59 -1.88 8.28
C SER A 278 16.20 -2.47 8.51
N GLU A 279 15.90 -3.55 7.80
CA GLU A 279 14.68 -4.36 7.98
C GLU A 279 14.84 -5.43 9.07
N GLU A 280 16.08 -5.69 9.49
CA GLU A 280 16.43 -6.76 10.43
C GLU A 280 15.97 -6.43 11.86
N TYR A 281 15.33 -7.41 12.50
CA TYR A 281 14.78 -7.26 13.84
C TYR A 281 15.83 -6.84 14.86
N GLU A 282 16.97 -7.52 14.89
CA GLU A 282 18.05 -7.28 15.87
C GLU A 282 18.61 -5.86 15.73
N THR A 283 18.83 -5.42 14.49
CA THR A 283 19.32 -4.07 14.18
C THR A 283 18.32 -2.98 14.57
N GLN A 284 17.03 -3.17 14.27
CA GLN A 284 15.98 -2.24 14.69
C GLN A 284 15.86 -2.18 16.21
N ARG A 285 15.87 -3.33 16.88
CA ARG A 285 15.78 -3.44 18.35
C ARG A 285 16.93 -2.71 19.04
N ASP A 286 18.15 -2.91 18.57
CA ASP A 286 19.34 -2.32 19.18
C ASP A 286 19.38 -0.80 18.96
N THR A 287 18.95 -0.34 17.78
CA THR A 287 18.81 1.09 17.47
C THR A 287 17.82 1.79 18.41
N VAL A 288 16.66 1.18 18.63
CA VAL A 288 15.65 1.71 19.57
C VAL A 288 16.15 1.65 21.02
N ARG A 289 16.82 0.56 21.42
CA ARG A 289 17.39 0.42 22.77
C ARG A 289 18.39 1.54 23.07
N HIS A 290 19.21 1.91 22.09
CA HIS A 290 20.18 2.99 22.23
C HIS A 290 19.51 4.35 22.51
N ASP A 291 18.48 4.72 21.73
CA ASP A 291 17.71 5.96 21.96
C ASP A 291 17.01 5.98 23.33
N LEU A 292 16.33 4.90 23.70
CA LEU A 292 15.66 4.80 24.99
C LEU A 292 16.67 4.94 26.15
N GLY A 293 17.84 4.31 26.04
CA GLY A 293 18.92 4.45 27.02
C GLY A 293 19.35 5.91 27.20
N TYR A 294 19.44 6.68 26.11
CA TYR A 294 19.71 8.11 26.18
C TYR A 294 18.60 8.88 26.91
N GLN A 295 17.35 8.67 26.52
CA GLN A 295 16.21 9.40 27.09
C GLN A 295 16.04 9.12 28.59
N HIS A 296 16.39 7.92 29.04
CA HIS A 296 16.43 7.59 30.47
C HIS A 296 17.56 8.32 31.19
N ALA A 297 18.79 8.31 30.66
CA ALA A 297 19.93 9.00 31.29
C ALA A 297 19.72 10.53 31.39
N ALA A 298 19.06 11.15 30.41
CA ALA A 298 18.75 12.58 30.42
C ALA A 298 17.74 12.99 31.51
N LYS A 299 16.90 12.06 31.99
CA LYS A 299 15.96 12.30 33.10
C LYS A 299 16.66 12.32 34.46
N ASP A 300 17.78 11.61 34.60
CA ASP A 300 18.51 11.54 35.86
C ASP A 300 19.41 12.76 36.09
N THR A 301 19.90 13.40 35.02
CA THR A 301 20.74 14.62 35.10
C THR A 301 19.96 15.92 35.23
N SER A 302 18.62 15.89 35.13
CA SER A 302 17.75 17.09 35.19
C SER A 302 17.10 17.34 36.56
N LYS A 303 17.53 16.64 37.63
CA LYS A 303 17.14 16.98 39.01
C LYS A 303 17.93 18.21 39.52
N PRO A 304 17.28 19.31 39.92
CA PRO A 304 17.98 20.47 40.45
C PRO A 304 18.58 20.17 41.83
N THR A 305 19.90 20.28 41.97
CA THR A 305 20.59 20.21 43.26
C THR A 305 20.59 21.58 43.93
N HIS A 306 19.73 21.78 44.94
CA HIS A 306 19.83 22.97 45.80
C HIS A 306 20.83 22.68 46.93
N ARG A 307 22.03 23.24 46.83
CA ARG A 307 22.96 23.41 47.95
C ARG A 307 23.52 24.81 47.86
N ASP A 308 23.15 25.67 48.79
CA ASP A 308 24.12 26.55 49.42
C ASP A 308 23.67 27.02 50.81
N LYS A 309 24.66 27.12 51.70
CA LYS A 309 24.55 27.42 53.13
C LYS A 309 24.60 28.94 53.34
N GLY A 310 23.81 29.46 54.28
CA GLY A 310 23.93 30.83 54.78
C GLY A 310 23.12 31.05 56.05
N THR A 311 23.82 31.21 57.17
CA THR A 311 23.34 31.38 58.54
C THR A 311 22.73 32.78 58.77
N ALA A 312 21.53 32.91 59.37
CA ALA A 312 21.12 34.02 60.26
C ALA A 312 19.72 33.84 60.89
N ILE A 313 19.71 33.55 62.20
CA ILE A 313 18.90 34.05 63.33
C ILE A 313 17.49 34.68 63.08
N LEU A 314 16.48 34.00 63.66
CA LEU A 314 15.25 34.42 64.37
C LEU A 314 14.70 35.87 64.23
N THR A 315 13.42 36.02 63.84
CA THR A 315 12.26 36.38 64.72
C THR A 315 11.06 36.94 63.93
N GLY A 316 9.84 36.58 64.36
CA GLY A 316 8.67 37.48 64.40
C GLY A 316 7.78 37.61 63.15
N GLY A 317 6.53 37.13 63.24
CA GLY A 317 5.46 37.29 62.23
C GLY A 317 4.91 38.72 62.12
N GLY A 318 3.91 39.03 61.31
CA GLY A 318 3.13 38.24 60.36
C GLY A 318 2.29 39.19 59.48
N HIS A 319 1.95 38.69 58.29
CA HIS A 319 0.92 39.13 57.34
C HIS A 319 0.91 40.59 56.86
N THR A 320 1.35 40.81 55.60
CA THR A 320 0.46 41.01 54.41
C THR A 320 1.30 41.08 53.13
N GLY A 321 0.88 40.38 52.05
CA GLY A 321 1.25 40.72 50.66
C GLY A 321 2.03 39.68 49.83
N SER A 322 1.33 39.05 48.88
CA SER A 322 1.72 38.68 47.50
C SER A 322 3.08 38.01 47.18
N GLY A 323 3.05 36.84 46.52
CA GLY A 323 4.12 36.41 45.58
C GLY A 323 4.45 34.90 45.53
N ASN A 324 4.28 34.32 44.33
CA ASN A 324 4.67 33.01 43.75
C ASN A 324 5.79 32.15 44.39
N GLY A 325 5.69 30.83 44.20
CA GLY A 325 6.82 29.89 44.30
C GLY A 325 6.44 28.41 44.15
N ASP A 326 6.61 27.87 42.94
CA ASP A 326 6.27 26.52 42.48
C ASP A 326 6.88 25.37 43.31
N THR A 327 6.03 24.42 43.74
CA THR A 327 6.47 23.08 44.17
C THR A 327 5.64 22.05 43.41
N ILE A 328 6.23 21.45 42.37
CA ILE A 328 5.60 20.40 41.56
C ILE A 328 5.82 19.06 42.27
N THR A 329 4.74 18.45 42.75
CA THR A 329 4.75 17.13 43.40
C THR A 329 4.66 16.01 42.37
N THR A 330 4.94 14.76 42.76
CA THR A 330 4.78 13.56 41.90
C THR A 330 3.36 13.40 41.32
N ARG A 331 2.36 14.07 41.91
CA ARG A 331 0.99 14.16 41.40
C ARG A 331 0.89 15.02 40.14
N ASP A 332 1.69 16.09 40.06
CA ASP A 332 1.74 17.03 38.96
C ASP A 332 2.53 16.46 37.76
N LEU A 333 3.53 15.59 37.98
CA LEU A 333 4.21 14.85 36.91
C LEU A 333 3.32 13.81 36.22
N LEU A 334 2.44 13.14 36.98
CA LEU A 334 1.40 12.27 36.41
C LEU A 334 0.29 13.09 35.72
N GLN A 335 0.15 14.36 36.06
CA GLN A 335 -0.74 15.29 35.36
C GLN A 335 -0.10 15.76 34.05
N VAL A 336 1.21 16.03 34.00
CA VAL A 336 1.94 16.36 32.76
C VAL A 336 1.99 15.18 31.78
N LEU A 337 2.12 13.94 32.25
CA LEU A 337 2.02 12.76 31.38
C LEU A 337 0.60 12.49 30.88
N ARG A 338 -0.41 12.81 31.70
CA ARG A 338 -1.82 12.80 31.28
C ARG A 338 -2.13 13.95 30.31
N GLU A 339 -1.52 15.12 30.49
CA GLU A 339 -1.65 16.25 29.56
C GLU A 339 -0.90 15.96 28.26
N ARG A 340 0.23 15.24 28.28
CA ARG A 340 0.90 14.72 27.08
C ARG A 340 -0.02 13.77 26.31
N ASP A 341 -0.62 12.80 26.98
CA ASP A 341 -1.51 11.83 26.33
C ASP A 341 -2.84 12.48 25.89
N ARG A 342 -3.32 13.48 26.64
CA ARG A 342 -4.46 14.33 26.26
C ARG A 342 -4.13 15.18 25.03
N LEU A 343 -3.01 15.90 25.03
CA LEU A 343 -2.58 16.74 23.91
C LEU A 343 -2.30 15.92 22.65
N LEU A 344 -1.71 14.73 22.78
CA LEU A 344 -1.58 13.78 21.67
C LEU A 344 -2.94 13.30 21.16
N SER A 345 -3.90 13.07 22.05
CA SER A 345 -5.28 12.72 21.67
C SER A 345 -6.02 13.87 20.99
N THR A 346 -5.87 15.11 21.47
CA THR A 346 -6.46 16.31 20.85
C THR A 346 -5.81 16.64 19.51
N LEU A 347 -4.50 16.37 19.36
CA LEU A 347 -3.79 16.51 18.08
C LEU A 347 -4.27 15.47 17.07
N LEU A 348 -4.49 14.22 17.52
CA LEU A 348 -5.08 13.17 16.70
C LEU A 348 -6.54 13.50 16.31
N GLU A 349 -7.35 14.02 17.24
CA GLU A 349 -8.73 14.48 16.96
C GLU A 349 -8.76 15.64 15.96
N ARG A 350 -7.88 16.64 16.11
CA ARG A 350 -7.79 17.77 15.18
C ARG A 350 -7.32 17.34 13.79
N LEU A 351 -6.44 16.34 13.71
CA LEU A 351 -6.04 15.73 12.43
C LEU A 351 -7.17 14.90 11.80
N THR A 352 -8.07 14.29 12.59
CA THR A 352 -9.28 13.62 12.07
C THR A 352 -10.39 14.59 11.65
N VAL A 353 -10.57 15.72 12.36
CA VAL A 353 -11.58 16.73 12.03
C VAL A 353 -11.19 17.57 10.81
N ALA A 354 -9.88 17.84 10.62
CA ALA A 354 -9.38 18.51 9.41
C ALA A 354 -9.52 17.66 8.12
N GLY A 355 -9.84 16.37 8.24
CA GLY A 355 -10.16 15.48 7.11
C GLY A 355 -11.65 15.38 6.76
N ALA A 356 -12.55 16.00 7.55
CA ALA A 356 -13.99 15.96 7.33
C ALA A 356 -14.47 17.25 6.64
N ALA A 357 -14.17 17.38 5.35
CA ALA A 357 -14.91 18.31 4.50
C ALA A 357 -16.36 17.79 4.38
N GLN A 358 -17.34 18.64 4.70
CA GLN A 358 -18.77 18.33 4.51
C GLN A 358 -19.03 17.91 3.05
N PRO A 359 -19.71 16.78 2.79
CA PRO A 359 -20.16 16.46 1.45
C PRO A 359 -21.23 17.47 1.03
N GLN A 360 -20.96 18.19 -0.05
CA GLN A 360 -21.97 18.94 -0.78
C GLN A 360 -23.03 17.95 -1.31
N PRO A 361 -24.34 18.27 -1.25
CA PRO A 361 -25.37 17.38 -1.77
C PRO A 361 -25.21 17.22 -3.29
N ALA A 362 -25.10 15.97 -3.74
CA ALA A 362 -25.04 15.63 -5.16
C ALA A 362 -26.35 16.02 -5.88
N PRO A 363 -26.28 16.45 -7.16
CA PRO A 363 -27.47 16.71 -7.96
C PRO A 363 -28.25 15.41 -8.21
N THR A 364 -29.55 15.47 -7.99
CA THR A 364 -30.50 14.37 -8.19
C THR A 364 -30.54 13.96 -9.67
N PHE A 365 -29.96 12.82 -10.01
CA PHE A 365 -30.15 12.17 -11.31
C PHE A 365 -31.32 11.18 -11.23
N GLN A 366 -32.28 11.33 -12.15
CA GLN A 366 -33.40 10.40 -12.30
C GLN A 366 -32.89 9.03 -12.77
N VAL A 367 -33.26 7.99 -12.01
CA VAL A 367 -33.02 6.59 -12.32
C VAL A 367 -33.92 6.16 -13.48
N ILE A 368 -33.31 5.70 -14.57
CA ILE A 368 -34.00 4.85 -15.58
C ILE A 368 -33.84 3.40 -15.09
N PRO A 369 -34.92 2.63 -14.88
CA PRO A 369 -34.81 1.27 -14.36
C PRO A 369 -34.55 0.23 -15.46
N ASN A 370 -33.89 -0.86 -15.04
CA ASN A 370 -33.73 -2.18 -15.66
C ASN A 370 -32.52 -2.45 -16.57
N LEU A 371 -31.46 -3.00 -15.97
CA LEU A 371 -30.54 -3.98 -16.60
C LEU A 371 -29.82 -4.91 -15.57
N SER A 372 -30.15 -4.85 -14.28
CA SER A 372 -29.27 -5.30 -13.19
C SER A 372 -29.57 -6.69 -12.58
N GLN A 373 -30.13 -7.67 -13.30
CA GLN A 373 -30.50 -8.96 -12.69
C GLN A 373 -29.58 -10.16 -12.93
N ASN A 374 -28.56 -10.09 -13.81
CA ASN A 374 -27.87 -11.31 -14.25
C ASN A 374 -26.35 -11.41 -13.97
N ILE A 375 -25.76 -10.48 -13.22
CA ILE A 375 -24.31 -10.50 -12.93
C ILE A 375 -24.10 -10.52 -11.42
N THR A 376 -23.55 -11.63 -10.91
CA THR A 376 -23.15 -11.74 -9.50
C THR A 376 -21.62 -11.72 -9.44
N LEU A 377 -21.05 -10.81 -8.66
CA LEU A 377 -19.61 -10.71 -8.43
C LEU A 377 -19.23 -11.52 -7.19
N GLY A 378 -18.28 -12.44 -7.33
CA GLY A 378 -17.65 -13.15 -6.21
C GLY A 378 -16.28 -12.55 -5.89
N THR A 379 -16.04 -12.24 -4.61
CA THR A 379 -14.76 -11.72 -4.07
C THR A 379 -13.61 -12.71 -4.20
#